data_AF-A0A366ZZU6-F1
#
_entry.id   AF-A0A366ZZU6-F1
#
_cell.length_a   1.000
_cell.length_b   1.000
_cell.length_c   1.000
_cell.angle_alpha   90.00
_cell.angle_beta   90.00
_cell.angle_gamma   90.00
#
_symmetry.space_group_name_H-M   'P 1'
#
loop_
_entity.id
_entity.type
_entity.pdbx_description
1 polymer ?
#
loop_
_entity_poly.entity_id
_entity_poly.type
_entity_poly.pdbx_seq_one_letter_code
_entity_poly.pdbx_strand_id
1 'polypeptide(L)'
;MPSGGLMSTAVAVLDVARAELGTAESPIGSNRVKYNAWFYGREVSGDAYPWCAVFVSWVAITAGASALIPRHAYTPAGADWFRQRGAWGSTPRVGAIVFYEWPGMGRISHVGIVETVHPDGSWTAIEGNTDAAGSRTGGQVMRQRRRSVGARGGFGYPAYAAAAAATPVPAPAAGRPTLRRGDTGGHVQALQQRLRTAYPAYAGHLVVDGDFGPATEAAVREFQRRSRLDVDGVVGRNTWRALGLAT
;
A
#
# COMPACT_ATOMS: atom_id res chain seq x y z
N MET A 1 10.69 -18.20 27.89
CA MET A 1 9.52 -17.89 27.03
C MET A 1 10.00 -16.92 25.96
N PRO A 2 10.08 -17.27 24.68
CA PRO A 2 10.45 -16.29 23.67
C PRO A 2 9.23 -15.39 23.43
N SER A 3 9.42 -14.10 23.70
CA SER A 3 8.51 -13.00 23.41
C SER A 3 8.14 -13.01 21.92
N GLY A 4 6.86 -13.28 21.63
CA GLY A 4 6.30 -13.30 20.28
C GLY A 4 6.36 -11.92 19.63
N GLY A 5 7.45 -11.64 18.93
CA GLY A 5 7.53 -10.50 18.04
C GLY A 5 6.49 -10.67 16.94
N LEU A 6 5.62 -9.66 16.77
CA LEU A 6 4.66 -9.61 15.68
C LEU A 6 5.41 -9.78 14.35
N MET A 7 5.26 -10.93 13.70
CA MET A 7 5.83 -11.14 12.38
C MET A 7 5.01 -10.34 11.35
N SER A 8 5.65 -9.40 10.65
CA SER A 8 4.99 -8.55 9.64
C SER A 8 4.49 -9.38 8.45
N THR A 9 3.35 -8.96 7.88
CA THR A 9 2.74 -9.56 6.68
C THR A 9 2.94 -8.66 5.45
N ALA A 10 2.80 -9.23 4.25
CA ALA A 10 2.78 -8.45 3.00
C ALA A 10 1.64 -7.42 2.98
N VAL A 11 0.50 -7.75 3.60
CA VAL A 11 -0.66 -6.85 3.69
C VAL A 11 -0.32 -5.59 4.48
N ALA A 12 0.33 -5.73 5.63
CA ALA A 12 0.73 -4.59 6.46
C ALA A 12 1.69 -3.63 5.71
N VAL A 13 2.67 -4.17 4.98
CA VAL A 13 3.58 -3.38 4.14
C VAL A 13 2.81 -2.63 3.05
N LEU A 14 1.89 -3.31 2.36
CA LEU A 14 1.11 -2.70 1.29
C LEU A 14 0.11 -1.66 1.79
N ASP A 15 -0.49 -1.84 2.97
CA ASP A 15 -1.41 -0.86 3.54
C ASP A 15 -0.69 0.45 3.89
N VAL A 16 0.52 0.36 4.46
CA VAL A 16 1.38 1.53 4.68
C VAL A 16 1.76 2.19 3.36
N ALA A 17 2.15 1.41 2.34
CA ALA A 17 2.50 1.97 1.03
C ALA A 17 1.30 2.66 0.34
N ARG A 18 0.10 2.08 0.41
CA ARG A 18 -1.13 2.64 -0.18
C ARG A 18 -1.54 3.95 0.45
N ALA A 19 -1.38 4.07 1.77
CA ALA A 19 -1.68 5.30 2.50
C ALA A 19 -0.84 6.50 2.03
N GLU A 20 0.26 6.24 1.32
CA GLU A 20 1.20 7.25 0.84
C GLU A 20 1.00 7.66 -0.62
N LEU A 21 0.04 7.07 -1.33
CA LEU A 21 -0.24 7.43 -2.73
C LEU A 21 -0.60 8.91 -2.86
N GLY A 22 0.06 9.59 -3.79
CA GLY A 22 -0.06 11.04 -4.01
C GLY A 22 0.85 11.90 -3.14
N THR A 23 1.58 11.32 -2.17
CA THR A 23 2.62 12.07 -1.46
C THR A 23 3.69 12.52 -2.46
N ALA A 24 3.96 13.82 -2.48
CA ALA A 24 4.91 14.46 -3.39
C ALA A 24 6.06 15.14 -2.63
N GLU A 25 7.20 15.26 -3.28
CA GLU A 25 8.25 16.20 -2.88
C GLU A 25 7.83 17.65 -3.16
N SER A 26 8.42 18.59 -2.43
CA SER A 26 8.09 20.01 -2.54
C SER A 26 9.32 20.91 -2.48
N PRO A 27 9.64 21.68 -3.53
CA PRO A 27 8.98 21.72 -4.85
C PRO A 27 9.15 20.42 -5.66
N ILE A 28 8.35 20.24 -6.72
CA ILE A 28 8.54 19.12 -7.66
C ILE A 28 9.93 19.20 -8.28
N GLY A 29 10.64 18.07 -8.35
CA GLY A 29 12.03 17.94 -8.79
C GLY A 29 13.06 18.12 -7.67
N SER A 30 12.65 18.48 -6.45
CA SER A 30 13.60 18.90 -5.40
C SER A 30 14.20 17.76 -4.58
N ASN A 31 13.61 16.55 -4.60
CA ASN A 31 13.90 15.49 -3.62
C ASN A 31 13.68 15.89 -2.14
N ARG A 32 13.03 17.03 -1.86
CA ARG A 32 12.65 17.45 -0.51
C ARG A 32 11.31 16.81 -0.14
N VAL A 33 11.38 15.74 0.65
CA VAL A 33 10.21 14.93 1.04
C VAL A 33 10.36 14.39 2.47
N LYS A 34 9.24 14.12 3.16
CA LYS A 34 9.22 13.62 4.54
C LYS A 34 10.07 12.36 4.76
N TYR A 35 10.15 11.48 3.76
CA TYR A 35 10.94 10.24 3.85
C TYR A 35 12.43 10.52 3.94
N ASN A 36 12.93 11.47 3.15
CA ASN A 36 14.33 11.89 3.23
C ASN A 36 14.63 12.55 4.58
N ALA A 37 13.75 13.43 5.06
CA ALA A 37 13.91 14.04 6.39
C ALA A 37 14.02 12.98 7.50
N TRP A 38 13.15 11.96 7.47
CA TRP A 38 13.19 10.82 8.38
C TRP A 38 14.46 9.96 8.22
N PHE A 39 14.95 9.78 6.99
CA PHE A 39 16.09 8.92 6.73
C PHE A 39 17.40 9.54 7.21
N TYR A 40 17.59 10.83 6.91
CA TYR A 40 18.83 11.57 7.19
C TYR A 40 18.82 12.31 8.53
N GLY A 41 17.70 12.30 9.25
CA GLY A 41 17.52 13.00 10.53
C GLY A 41 17.48 14.52 10.41
N ARG A 42 17.44 15.04 9.19
CA ARG A 42 17.35 16.46 8.85
C ARG A 42 16.75 16.61 7.47
N GLU A 43 16.22 17.79 7.18
CA GLU A 43 15.78 18.12 5.83
C GLU A 43 16.96 18.09 4.84
N VAL A 44 16.74 17.48 3.67
CA VAL A 44 17.68 17.43 2.56
C VAL A 44 16.94 17.61 1.24
N SER A 45 17.65 18.08 0.21
CA SER A 45 17.12 18.32 -1.13
C SER A 45 18.25 18.27 -2.16
N GLY A 46 17.90 18.12 -3.44
CA GLY A 46 18.83 18.09 -4.57
C GLY A 46 19.08 16.67 -5.10
N ASP A 47 19.78 16.59 -6.24
CA ASP A 47 19.95 15.35 -7.03
C ASP A 47 20.74 14.24 -6.34
N ALA A 48 21.44 14.57 -5.24
CA ALA A 48 22.11 13.59 -4.40
C ALA A 48 21.14 12.75 -3.54
N TYR A 49 19.85 13.11 -3.49
CA TYR A 49 18.88 12.52 -2.55
C TYR A 49 17.65 11.85 -3.21
N PRO A 50 17.79 11.05 -4.28
CA PRO A 50 16.66 10.33 -4.84
C PRO A 50 16.06 9.40 -3.77
N TRP A 51 14.73 9.41 -3.65
CA TRP A 51 14.07 8.87 -2.46
C TRP A 51 13.25 7.60 -2.70
N CYS A 52 13.34 6.95 -3.86
CA CYS A 52 12.62 5.70 -4.13
C CYS A 52 12.95 4.59 -3.10
N ALA A 53 14.24 4.35 -2.82
CA ALA A 53 14.67 3.38 -1.80
C ALA A 53 14.37 3.83 -0.37
N VAL A 54 14.47 5.14 -0.13
CA VAL A 54 14.17 5.75 1.16
C VAL A 54 12.68 5.58 1.50
N PHE A 55 11.80 5.73 0.51
CA PHE A 55 10.37 5.44 0.63
C PHE A 55 10.11 3.98 1.00
N VAL A 56 10.70 3.02 0.27
CA VAL A 56 10.55 1.59 0.60
C VAL A 56 11.05 1.28 2.02
N SER A 57 12.17 1.89 2.43
CA SER A 57 12.70 1.78 3.79
C SER A 57 11.74 2.34 4.84
N TRP A 58 11.13 3.49 4.56
CA TRP A 58 10.14 4.11 5.44
C TRP A 58 8.91 3.23 5.59
N VAL A 59 8.37 2.72 4.48
CA VAL A 59 7.23 1.80 4.49
C VAL A 59 7.56 0.56 5.32
N ALA A 60 8.72 -0.06 5.09
CA ALA A 60 9.13 -1.26 5.81
C ALA A 60 9.23 -1.02 7.33
N ILE A 61 9.86 0.07 7.76
CA ILE A 61 10.00 0.36 9.19
C ILE A 61 8.63 0.69 9.81
N THR A 62 7.82 1.53 9.15
CA THR A 62 6.47 1.89 9.63
C THR A 62 5.55 0.68 9.72
N ALA A 63 5.70 -0.31 8.83
CA ALA A 63 4.94 -1.56 8.85
C ALA A 63 5.48 -2.61 9.86
N GLY A 64 6.57 -2.34 10.58
CA GLY A 64 7.21 -3.34 11.45
C GLY A 64 7.97 -4.45 10.69
N ALA A 65 8.29 -4.22 9.41
CA ALA A 65 8.95 -5.17 8.51
C ALA A 65 10.47 -4.95 8.38
N SER A 66 11.10 -4.21 9.30
CA SER A 66 12.53 -3.82 9.22
C SER A 66 13.51 -4.99 9.30
N ALA A 67 13.08 -6.15 9.80
CA ALA A 67 13.86 -7.39 9.76
C ALA A 67 13.81 -8.08 8.39
N LEU A 68 12.80 -7.77 7.56
CA LEU A 68 12.50 -8.46 6.30
C LEU A 68 12.85 -7.62 5.07
N ILE A 69 12.89 -6.29 5.23
CA ILE A 69 13.26 -5.33 4.19
C ILE A 69 14.28 -4.36 4.81
N PRO A 70 15.47 -4.18 4.20
CA PRO A 70 16.52 -3.35 4.77
C PRO A 70 16.15 -1.87 4.78
N ARG A 71 16.70 -1.12 5.74
CA ARG A 71 16.79 0.34 5.66
C ARG A 71 17.99 0.72 4.76
N HIS A 72 17.74 1.37 3.64
CA HIS A 72 18.79 1.84 2.72
C HIS A 72 18.31 3.01 1.83
N ALA A 73 19.25 3.79 1.31
CA ALA A 73 18.97 4.83 0.31
C ALA A 73 19.49 4.47 -1.10
N TYR A 74 20.32 3.42 -1.20
CA TYR A 74 20.98 3.03 -2.45
C TYR A 74 20.40 1.72 -2.99
N THR A 75 19.81 1.75 -4.18
CA THR A 75 19.04 0.61 -4.70
C THR A 75 19.86 -0.66 -4.98
N PRO A 76 21.13 -0.61 -5.46
CA PRO A 76 21.95 -1.83 -5.56
C PRO A 76 22.20 -2.50 -4.21
N ALA A 77 22.45 -1.73 -3.15
CA ALA A 77 22.66 -2.30 -1.81
C ALA A 77 21.41 -3.03 -1.29
N GLY A 78 20.21 -2.50 -1.58
CA GLY A 78 18.95 -3.18 -1.25
C GLY A 78 18.80 -4.50 -1.99
N ALA A 79 19.12 -4.54 -3.29
CA ALA A 79 19.07 -5.77 -4.08
C ALA A 79 20.10 -6.81 -3.57
N ASP A 80 21.32 -6.37 -3.29
CA ASP A 80 22.38 -7.23 -2.78
C ASP A 80 22.04 -7.82 -1.40
N TRP A 81 21.33 -7.05 -0.56
CA TRP A 81 20.84 -7.55 0.72
C TRP A 81 19.94 -8.79 0.57
N PHE A 82 19.03 -8.78 -0.42
CA PHE A 82 18.17 -9.92 -0.75
C PHE A 82 18.95 -11.07 -1.39
N ARG A 83 19.88 -10.77 -2.31
CA ARG A 83 20.74 -11.79 -2.97
C ARG A 83 21.57 -12.56 -1.95
N GLN A 84 22.23 -11.86 -1.02
CA GLN A 84 23.05 -12.46 0.03
C GLN A 84 22.24 -13.35 0.98
N ARG A 85 20.91 -13.20 1.01
CA ARG A 85 20.00 -13.99 1.84
C ARG A 85 19.30 -15.10 1.06
N GLY A 86 19.66 -15.33 -0.20
CA GLY A 86 18.95 -16.28 -1.07
C GLY A 86 17.50 -15.90 -1.36
N ALA A 87 17.12 -14.64 -1.09
CA ALA A 87 15.76 -14.15 -1.17
C ALA A 87 15.53 -13.30 -2.44
N TRP A 88 16.17 -13.69 -3.55
CA TRP A 88 16.14 -12.96 -4.82
C TRP A 88 15.64 -13.84 -5.96
N GLY A 89 14.89 -13.27 -6.91
CA GLY A 89 14.47 -13.96 -8.12
C GLY A 89 13.92 -13.05 -9.21
N SER A 90 13.32 -13.66 -10.22
CA SER A 90 12.84 -13.00 -11.45
C SER A 90 11.32 -12.96 -11.58
N THR A 91 10.59 -13.63 -10.69
CA THR A 91 9.12 -13.71 -10.76
C THR A 91 8.49 -12.63 -9.88
N PRO A 92 7.57 -11.80 -10.41
CA PRO A 92 6.82 -10.85 -9.59
C PRO A 92 5.92 -11.58 -8.61
N ARG A 93 5.89 -11.11 -7.36
CA ARG A 93 5.01 -11.61 -6.28
C ARG A 93 4.45 -10.43 -5.51
N VAL A 94 3.18 -10.50 -5.10
CA VAL A 94 2.58 -9.49 -4.23
C VAL A 94 3.43 -9.35 -2.94
N GLY A 95 3.74 -8.11 -2.56
CA GLY A 95 4.60 -7.78 -1.42
C GLY A 95 6.11 -7.89 -1.68
N ALA A 96 6.54 -8.37 -2.85
CA ALA A 96 7.95 -8.36 -3.22
C ALA A 96 8.47 -6.94 -3.42
N ILE A 97 9.75 -6.74 -3.11
CA ILE A 97 10.45 -5.50 -3.42
C ILE A 97 11.00 -5.65 -4.84
N VAL A 98 10.47 -4.89 -5.78
CA VAL A 98 10.90 -4.92 -7.18
C VAL A 98 11.99 -3.88 -7.40
N PHE A 99 13.08 -4.28 -8.06
CA PHE A 99 14.23 -3.45 -8.35
C PHE A 99 14.42 -3.35 -9.86
N TYR A 100 14.52 -2.12 -10.36
CA TYR A 100 14.61 -1.83 -11.79
C TYR A 100 16.00 -1.31 -12.15
N GLU A 101 16.50 -1.77 -13.28
CA GLU A 101 17.54 -1.08 -14.03
C GLU A 101 16.89 -0.23 -15.12
N TRP A 102 17.09 1.08 -15.04
CA TRP A 102 16.73 1.98 -16.13
C TRP A 102 17.76 1.94 -17.25
N PRO A 103 17.33 2.09 -18.52
CA PRO A 103 18.23 2.23 -19.65
C PRO A 103 19.30 3.31 -19.41
N GLY A 104 20.55 3.00 -19.78
CA GLY A 104 21.69 3.91 -19.66
C GLY A 104 22.29 4.05 -18.26
N MET A 105 21.69 3.46 -17.21
CA MET A 105 22.21 3.60 -15.84
C MET A 105 23.34 2.62 -15.52
N GLY A 106 23.38 1.47 -16.21
CA GLY A 106 24.35 0.38 -15.96
C GLY A 106 24.23 -0.27 -14.59
N ARG A 107 23.15 0.01 -13.84
CA ARG A 107 22.89 -0.46 -12.48
C ARG A 107 21.40 -0.44 -12.16
N ILE A 108 21.03 -1.20 -11.11
CA ILE A 108 19.75 -1.02 -10.44
C ILE A 108 19.66 0.44 -9.97
N SER A 109 18.60 1.12 -10.36
CA SER A 109 18.46 2.58 -10.28
C SER A 109 17.07 3.02 -9.82
N HIS A 110 16.13 2.09 -9.65
CA HIS A 110 14.81 2.37 -9.09
C HIS A 110 14.26 1.16 -8.33
N VAL A 111 13.29 1.38 -7.46
CA VAL A 111 12.71 0.31 -6.61
C VAL A 111 11.25 0.63 -6.27
N GLY A 112 10.45 -0.42 -6.05
CA GLY A 112 9.05 -0.33 -5.66
C GLY A 112 8.59 -1.53 -4.83
N ILE A 113 7.32 -1.50 -4.42
CA ILE A 113 6.66 -2.59 -3.70
C ILE A 113 5.55 -3.14 -4.61
N VAL A 114 5.64 -4.41 -5.00
CA VAL A 114 4.65 -5.05 -5.88
C VAL A 114 3.31 -5.16 -5.15
N GLU A 115 2.29 -4.47 -5.63
CA GLU A 115 0.94 -4.50 -5.08
C GLU A 115 0.10 -5.60 -5.74
N THR A 116 0.18 -5.72 -7.06
CA THR A 116 -0.64 -6.64 -7.85
C THR A 116 0.20 -7.29 -8.94
N VAL A 117 -0.01 -8.59 -9.17
CA VAL A 117 0.49 -9.30 -10.36
C VAL A 117 -0.71 -9.59 -11.25
N HIS A 118 -0.61 -9.21 -12.52
CA HIS A 118 -1.69 -9.32 -13.50
C HIS A 118 -1.59 -10.63 -14.29
N PRO A 119 -2.71 -11.13 -14.86
CA PRO A 119 -2.72 -12.38 -15.63
C PRO A 119 -1.78 -12.39 -16.85
N ASP A 120 -1.47 -11.21 -17.42
CA ASP A 120 -0.56 -11.05 -18.54
C ASP A 120 0.94 -11.06 -18.15
N GLY A 121 1.23 -11.33 -16.88
CA GLY A 121 2.59 -11.32 -16.32
C GLY A 121 3.15 -9.93 -16.01
N SER A 122 2.41 -8.86 -16.31
CA SER A 122 2.75 -7.52 -15.83
C SER A 122 2.43 -7.41 -14.33
N TRP A 123 2.95 -6.39 -13.67
CA TRP A 123 2.66 -6.09 -12.27
C TRP A 123 2.38 -4.61 -12.08
N THR A 124 1.65 -4.27 -11.04
CA THR A 124 1.54 -2.91 -10.52
C THR A 124 2.34 -2.83 -9.22
N ALA A 125 3.24 -1.85 -9.13
CA ALA A 125 4.00 -1.55 -7.92
C ALA A 125 3.68 -0.15 -7.42
N ILE A 126 3.74 0.03 -6.09
CA ILE A 126 3.74 1.35 -5.46
C ILE A 126 5.19 1.82 -5.38
N GLU A 127 5.47 2.94 -6.03
CA GLU A 127 6.82 3.46 -6.27
C GLU A 127 6.88 4.91 -5.81
N GLY A 128 7.93 5.24 -5.06
CA GLY A 128 8.26 6.61 -4.69
C GLY A 128 9.25 7.22 -5.67
N ASN A 129 9.28 8.55 -5.75
CA ASN A 129 10.11 9.30 -6.70
C ASN A 129 9.85 8.94 -8.18
N THR A 130 8.58 8.81 -8.55
CA THR A 130 8.15 8.56 -9.92
C THR A 130 7.14 9.62 -10.37
N ASP A 131 6.79 9.61 -11.66
CA ASP A 131 5.79 10.50 -12.27
C ASP A 131 4.72 9.71 -13.04
N ALA A 132 3.72 10.41 -13.56
CA ALA A 132 2.64 9.78 -14.33
C ALA A 132 3.11 9.06 -15.61
N ALA A 133 4.30 9.41 -16.12
CA ALA A 133 4.92 8.73 -17.27
C ALA A 133 5.70 7.47 -16.86
N GLY A 134 5.81 7.19 -15.56
CA GLY A 134 6.51 6.04 -15.01
C GLY A 134 8.02 6.20 -14.95
N SER A 135 8.52 7.43 -14.99
CA SER A 135 9.95 7.75 -14.85
C SER A 135 10.52 7.33 -13.49
N ARG A 136 11.83 7.09 -13.43
CA ARG A 136 12.57 6.83 -12.18
C ARG A 136 12.87 8.10 -11.36
N THR A 137 12.45 9.25 -11.89
CA THR A 137 12.54 10.58 -11.29
C THR A 137 11.22 11.27 -11.59
N GLY A 138 10.57 11.86 -10.60
CA GLY A 138 9.23 12.40 -10.84
C GLY A 138 8.51 12.92 -9.61
N GLY A 139 9.08 12.65 -8.43
CA GLY A 139 8.75 13.38 -7.23
C GLY A 139 7.44 13.01 -6.55
N GLN A 140 6.75 11.92 -6.94
CA GLN A 140 5.56 11.46 -6.23
C GLN A 140 5.58 9.96 -5.91
N VAL A 141 4.72 9.55 -4.97
CA VAL A 141 4.34 8.15 -4.74
C VAL A 141 3.17 7.80 -5.65
N MET A 142 3.36 6.83 -6.55
CA MET A 142 2.33 6.43 -7.51
C MET A 142 2.29 4.93 -7.72
N ARG A 143 1.19 4.45 -8.28
CA ARG A 143 1.09 3.10 -8.84
C ARG A 143 1.67 3.09 -10.24
N GLN A 144 2.61 2.20 -10.50
CA GLN A 144 3.22 2.00 -11.82
C GLN A 144 2.98 0.58 -12.30
N ARG A 145 2.34 0.44 -13.47
CA ARG A 145 2.22 -0.86 -14.14
C ARG A 145 3.44 -1.10 -15.02
N ARG A 146 4.13 -2.22 -14.81
CA ARG A 146 5.37 -2.57 -15.51
C ARG A 146 5.38 -4.03 -15.93
N ARG A 147 6.20 -4.32 -16.93
CA ARG A 147 6.36 -5.67 -17.53
C ARG A 147 7.81 -6.15 -17.62
N SER A 148 8.77 -5.32 -17.20
CA SER A 148 10.20 -5.63 -17.24
C SER A 148 10.91 -4.90 -16.11
N VAL A 149 12.00 -5.52 -15.64
CA VAL A 149 12.89 -4.99 -14.59
C VAL A 149 14.23 -4.49 -15.15
N GLY A 150 14.50 -4.66 -16.44
CA GLY A 150 15.83 -4.43 -17.03
C GLY A 150 16.80 -5.59 -16.75
N ALA A 151 18.00 -5.53 -17.34
CA ALA A 151 18.92 -6.67 -17.38
C ALA A 151 19.44 -7.11 -16.00
N ARG A 152 19.68 -6.15 -15.11
CA ARG A 152 20.18 -6.37 -13.74
C ARG A 152 19.08 -6.35 -12.68
N GLY A 153 17.85 -6.04 -13.08
CA GLY A 153 16.70 -5.93 -12.17
C GLY A 153 16.17 -7.29 -11.71
N GLY A 154 15.23 -7.26 -10.77
CA GLY A 154 14.61 -8.46 -10.22
C GLY A 154 13.80 -8.15 -8.97
N PHE A 155 13.50 -9.20 -8.21
CA PHE A 155 12.59 -9.14 -7.07
C PHE A 155 13.27 -9.67 -5.81
N GLY A 156 13.29 -8.85 -4.76
CA GLY A 156 13.56 -9.28 -3.40
C GLY A 156 12.29 -9.85 -2.76
N TYR A 157 12.43 -10.95 -2.03
CA TYR A 157 11.33 -11.68 -1.39
C TYR A 157 11.45 -11.60 0.13
N PRO A 158 10.82 -10.60 0.78
CA PRO A 158 10.71 -10.57 2.22
C PRO A 158 10.02 -11.84 2.73
N ALA A 159 10.61 -12.50 3.72
CA ALA A 159 10.04 -13.70 4.34
C ALA A 159 8.92 -13.32 5.32
N TYR A 160 7.82 -12.80 4.78
CA TYR A 160 6.64 -12.46 5.57
C TYR A 160 6.10 -13.69 6.29
N ALA A 161 5.54 -13.49 7.49
CA ALA A 161 4.70 -14.54 8.06
C ALA A 161 3.59 -14.85 7.06
N ALA A 162 3.36 -16.15 6.82
CA ALA A 162 2.11 -16.57 6.23
C ALA A 162 1.01 -15.94 7.07
N ALA A 163 0.12 -15.16 6.45
CA ALA A 163 -1.13 -14.82 7.11
C ALA A 163 -1.72 -16.16 7.55
N ALA A 164 -1.94 -16.35 8.87
CA ALA A 164 -2.49 -17.58 9.40
C ALA A 164 -3.66 -17.97 8.50
N ALA A 165 -3.53 -19.12 7.84
CA ALA A 165 -4.47 -19.54 6.81
C ALA A 165 -5.84 -19.69 7.47
N ALA A 166 -6.70 -18.68 7.30
CA ALA A 166 -8.13 -18.89 7.42
C ALA A 166 -8.47 -19.93 6.36
N THR A 167 -9.08 -21.03 6.78
CA THR A 167 -9.57 -22.13 5.95
C THR A 167 -10.24 -21.62 4.65
N PRO A 168 -10.02 -22.28 3.50
CA PRO A 168 -10.44 -21.75 2.22
C PRO A 168 -11.96 -21.87 2.06
N VAL A 169 -12.66 -20.75 2.06
CA VAL A 169 -14.00 -20.64 1.46
C VAL A 169 -13.79 -20.22 -0.01
N PRO A 170 -14.42 -20.86 -1.01
CA PRO A 170 -14.16 -20.55 -2.41
C PRO A 170 -14.67 -19.15 -2.77
N ALA A 171 -13.85 -18.39 -3.50
CA ALA A 171 -14.15 -17.04 -3.97
C ALA A 171 -14.97 -17.03 -5.28
N PRO A 172 -15.60 -15.89 -5.60
CA PRO A 172 -15.01 -15.06 -6.66
C PRO A 172 -14.76 -13.58 -6.29
N ALA A 173 -13.55 -13.13 -6.67
CA ALA A 173 -12.93 -11.82 -6.93
C ALA A 173 -13.56 -10.44 -6.56
N ALA A 174 -12.66 -9.60 -5.99
CA ALA A 174 -12.42 -8.16 -6.21
C ALA A 174 -13.40 -7.09 -5.66
N GLY A 175 -12.90 -6.38 -4.63
CA GLY A 175 -13.52 -5.21 -4.01
C GLY A 175 -14.01 -5.52 -2.60
N ARG A 176 -14.04 -4.51 -1.71
CA ARG A 176 -14.76 -4.64 -0.43
C ARG A 176 -16.17 -5.17 -0.72
N PRO A 177 -16.66 -6.14 0.07
CA PRO A 177 -17.93 -6.80 -0.19
C PRO A 177 -19.05 -5.77 -0.19
N THR A 178 -20.10 -6.04 -0.96
CA THR A 178 -21.35 -5.29 -0.84
C THR A 178 -21.94 -5.59 0.55
N LEU A 179 -22.10 -4.56 1.38
CA LEU A 179 -22.71 -4.70 2.70
C LEU A 179 -24.16 -4.20 2.72
N ARG A 180 -25.03 -4.85 3.48
CA ARG A 180 -26.44 -4.51 3.70
C ARG A 180 -26.92 -4.98 5.07
N ARG A 181 -28.14 -4.59 5.46
CA ARG A 181 -28.75 -5.03 6.72
C ARG A 181 -28.68 -6.54 6.89
N GLY A 182 -28.22 -6.98 8.07
CA GLY A 182 -28.06 -8.40 8.42
C GLY A 182 -26.64 -8.95 8.17
N ASP A 183 -25.80 -8.23 7.43
CA ASP A 183 -24.39 -8.61 7.30
C ASP A 183 -23.62 -8.35 8.61
N THR A 184 -22.61 -9.16 8.88
CA THR A 184 -21.77 -9.03 10.08
C THR A 184 -20.27 -9.13 9.75
N GLY A 185 -19.42 -8.70 10.68
CA GLY A 185 -17.96 -8.92 10.64
C GLY A 185 -17.12 -7.68 10.34
N GLY A 186 -15.81 -7.89 10.09
CA GLY A 186 -14.82 -6.82 10.08
C GLY A 186 -15.04 -5.71 9.04
N HIS A 187 -15.69 -6.02 7.91
CA HIS A 187 -16.04 -5.00 6.92
C HIS A 187 -17.14 -4.06 7.43
N VAL A 188 -18.09 -4.59 8.22
CA VAL A 188 -19.12 -3.79 8.89
C VAL A 188 -18.49 -2.93 9.98
N GLN A 189 -17.55 -3.47 10.76
CA GLN A 189 -16.79 -2.68 11.75
C GLN A 189 -16.04 -1.53 11.08
N ALA A 190 -15.37 -1.79 9.95
CA ALA A 190 -14.65 -0.75 9.21
C ALA A 190 -15.60 0.33 8.66
N LEU A 191 -16.79 -0.06 8.19
CA LEU A 191 -17.85 0.87 7.79
C LEU A 191 -18.32 1.72 8.97
N GLN A 192 -18.71 1.09 10.07
CA GLN A 192 -19.22 1.75 11.27
C GLN A 192 -18.19 2.71 11.85
N GLN A 193 -16.93 2.28 11.98
CA GLN A 193 -15.84 3.11 12.48
C GLN A 193 -15.59 4.31 11.57
N ARG A 194 -15.60 4.11 10.25
CA ARG A 194 -15.45 5.21 9.29
C ARG A 194 -16.60 6.19 9.37
N LEU A 195 -17.85 5.71 9.37
CA LEU A 195 -19.03 6.55 9.47
C LEU A 195 -19.02 7.36 10.77
N ARG A 196 -18.76 6.69 11.90
CA ARG A 196 -18.69 7.30 13.23
C ARG A 196 -17.64 8.40 13.32
N THR A 197 -16.44 8.14 12.79
CA THR A 197 -15.31 9.07 12.92
C THR A 197 -15.38 10.22 11.91
N ALA A 198 -15.76 9.94 10.67
CA ALA A 198 -15.77 10.92 9.60
C ALA A 198 -17.04 11.79 9.60
N TYR A 199 -18.15 11.25 10.09
CA TYR A 199 -19.46 11.89 10.04
C TYR A 199 -20.17 11.87 11.41
N PRO A 200 -19.52 12.37 12.48
CA PRO A 200 -20.06 12.30 13.84
C PRO A 200 -21.44 12.99 13.98
N ALA A 201 -21.73 13.98 13.14
CA ALA A 201 -22.99 14.73 13.14
C ALA A 201 -24.25 13.85 12.96
N TYR A 202 -24.14 12.70 12.31
CA TYR A 202 -25.28 11.79 12.12
C TYR A 202 -24.94 10.31 12.32
N ALA A 203 -23.66 9.95 12.46
CA ALA A 203 -23.21 8.59 12.70
C ALA A 203 -22.35 8.43 13.96
N GLY A 204 -22.13 9.51 14.74
CA GLY A 204 -21.26 9.49 15.92
C GLY A 204 -21.74 8.56 17.04
N HIS A 205 -23.04 8.25 17.06
CA HIS A 205 -23.68 7.35 18.01
C HIS A 205 -23.62 5.87 17.60
N LEU A 206 -23.09 5.54 16.42
CA LEU A 206 -22.98 4.15 15.99
C LEU A 206 -22.06 3.35 16.93
N VAL A 207 -22.57 2.21 17.37
CA VAL A 207 -21.75 1.18 17.99
C VAL A 207 -20.93 0.50 16.87
N VAL A 208 -19.65 0.24 17.15
CA VAL A 208 -18.75 -0.48 16.24
C VAL A 208 -18.69 -1.94 16.70
N ASP A 209 -19.82 -2.62 16.59
CA ASP A 209 -20.00 -4.02 17.00
C ASP A 209 -19.70 -4.99 15.84
N GLY A 210 -19.75 -4.51 14.60
CA GLY A 210 -19.64 -5.34 13.41
C GLY A 210 -20.96 -5.92 12.94
N ASP A 211 -22.09 -5.44 13.46
CA ASP A 211 -23.42 -5.86 13.04
C ASP A 211 -24.08 -4.78 12.19
N PHE A 212 -24.47 -5.13 10.97
CA PHE A 212 -25.15 -4.19 10.07
C PHE A 212 -26.64 -4.15 10.44
N GLY A 213 -26.92 -3.53 11.58
CA GLY A 213 -28.27 -3.34 12.10
C GLY A 213 -28.99 -2.11 11.52
N PRO A 214 -30.21 -1.83 12.00
CA PRO A 214 -31.02 -0.70 11.56
C PRO A 214 -30.31 0.66 11.69
N ALA A 215 -29.50 0.85 12.73
CA ALA A 215 -28.75 2.08 12.95
C ALA A 215 -27.64 2.27 11.88
N THR A 216 -26.89 1.20 11.58
CA THR A 216 -25.87 1.20 10.52
C THR A 216 -26.50 1.51 9.16
N GLU A 217 -27.66 0.92 8.84
CA GLU A 217 -28.36 1.22 7.58
C GLU A 217 -28.83 2.67 7.51
N ALA A 218 -29.41 3.21 8.58
CA ALA A 218 -29.83 4.60 8.62
C ALA A 218 -28.67 5.56 8.36
N ALA A 219 -27.50 5.30 8.96
CA ALA A 219 -26.29 6.08 8.74
C ALA A 219 -25.75 5.96 7.31
N VAL A 220 -25.83 4.77 6.69
CA VAL A 220 -25.45 4.57 5.28
C VAL A 220 -26.37 5.34 4.34
N ARG A 221 -27.70 5.27 4.53
CA ARG A 221 -28.67 6.04 3.73
C ARG A 221 -28.46 7.55 3.87
N GLU A 222 -28.16 8.00 5.08
CA GLU A 222 -27.83 9.40 5.35
C GLU A 222 -26.57 9.84 4.60
N PHE A 223 -25.52 9.02 4.65
CA PHE A 223 -24.28 9.25 3.92
C PHE A 223 -24.52 9.29 2.41
N GLN A 224 -25.22 8.30 1.84
CA GLN A 224 -25.55 8.25 0.41
C GLN A 224 -26.30 9.51 -0.04
N ARG A 225 -27.31 9.94 0.74
CA ARG A 225 -28.08 11.16 0.43
C ARG A 225 -27.19 12.40 0.38
N ARG A 226 -26.30 12.56 1.37
CA ARG A 226 -25.37 13.71 1.45
C ARG A 226 -24.26 13.66 0.41
N SER A 227 -23.86 12.47 -0.01
CA SER A 227 -22.86 12.23 -1.06
C SER A 227 -23.45 12.16 -2.47
N ARG A 228 -24.76 12.42 -2.65
CA ARG A 228 -25.47 12.36 -3.94
C ARG A 228 -25.32 11.00 -4.65
N LEU A 229 -25.40 9.92 -3.87
CA LEU A 229 -25.45 8.54 -4.35
C LEU A 229 -26.88 8.01 -4.32
N ASP A 230 -27.11 6.86 -4.96
CA ASP A 230 -28.36 6.11 -4.81
C ASP A 230 -28.57 5.76 -3.33
N VAL A 231 -29.73 6.13 -2.78
CA VAL A 231 -30.06 5.97 -1.35
C VAL A 231 -30.74 4.61 -1.13
N ASP A 232 -30.01 3.55 -1.43
CA ASP A 232 -30.51 2.16 -1.34
C ASP A 232 -30.21 1.49 0.02
N GLY A 233 -29.36 2.10 0.86
CA GLY A 233 -28.93 1.52 2.14
C GLY A 233 -27.89 0.41 2.00
N VAL A 234 -27.32 0.25 0.80
CA VAL A 234 -26.37 -0.81 0.45
C VAL A 234 -24.98 -0.20 0.21
N VAL A 235 -23.96 -0.75 0.87
CA VAL A 235 -22.58 -0.33 0.71
C VAL A 235 -21.93 -1.11 -0.42
N GLY A 236 -22.26 -0.74 -1.66
CA GLY A 236 -21.59 -1.23 -2.85
C GLY A 236 -20.31 -0.44 -3.19
N ARG A 237 -19.71 -0.75 -4.34
CA ARG A 237 -18.46 -0.14 -4.84
C ARG A 237 -18.46 1.40 -4.77
N ASN A 238 -19.55 2.04 -5.21
CA ASN A 238 -19.66 3.51 -5.23
C ASN A 238 -19.67 4.09 -3.81
N THR A 239 -20.41 3.46 -2.89
CA THR A 239 -20.46 3.85 -1.47
C THR A 239 -19.09 3.68 -0.81
N TRP A 240 -18.39 2.56 -1.06
CA TRP A 240 -17.02 2.36 -0.58
C TRP A 240 -16.07 3.43 -1.09
N ARG A 241 -16.16 3.79 -2.37
CA ARG A 241 -15.31 4.82 -2.97
C ARG A 241 -15.56 6.18 -2.33
N ALA A 242 -16.84 6.55 -2.17
CA ALA A 242 -17.21 7.81 -1.53
C ALA A 242 -16.79 7.87 -0.05
N LEU A 243 -16.77 6.73 0.65
CA LEU A 243 -16.26 6.64 2.01
C LEU A 243 -14.73 6.76 2.09
N GLY A 244 -14.02 6.79 0.96
CA GLY A 244 -12.55 6.72 0.92
C GLY A 244 -12.02 5.35 1.35
N LEU A 245 -12.85 4.31 1.17
CA LEU A 245 -12.61 2.94 1.60
C LEU A 245 -12.58 1.95 0.42
N ALA A 246 -12.76 2.40 -0.82
CA ALA A 246 -12.54 1.54 -1.98
C ALA A 246 -11.04 1.30 -2.19
N THR A 247 -10.69 0.05 -2.47
CA THR A 247 -9.47 -0.32 -3.20
C THR A 247 -9.74 -0.27 -4.69
#